data_AF-A0A944E4Q1-F1
#
_entry.id   AF-A0A944E4Q1-F1
#
_cell.length_a   1.000
_cell.length_b   1.000
_cell.length_c   1.000
_cell.angle_alpha   90.00
_cell.angle_beta   90.00
_cell.angle_gamma   90.00
#
_symmetry.space_group_name_H-M   'P 1'
#
loop_
_entity.id
_entity.type
_entity.pdbx_description
1 polymer ?
#
loop_
_entity_poly.entity_id
_entity_poly.type
_entity_poly.pdbx_seq_one_letter_code
_entity_poly.pdbx_strand_id
1 'polypeptide(L)'
;MKFRHLRLPAAALVGAAVAWSIGIRLRAYDVPMSINWACALALFANVTLSVNHLAEAASTTTHRCRVPGCSFRVRLWDVDAAESRRWQEAAAAHPGHALTQRT
;
A
#
# COMPACT_ATOMS: atom_id res chain seq x y z
N MET A 1 2.21 10.53 -8.08
CA MET A 1 1.87 11.52 -7.03
C MET A 1 0.38 11.90 -6.88
N LYS A 2 -0.55 11.53 -7.78
CA LYS A 2 -1.97 11.99 -7.71
C LYS A 2 -2.89 11.26 -6.71
N PHE A 3 -2.50 10.07 -6.24
CA PHE A 3 -3.33 9.23 -5.37
C PHE A 3 -3.37 9.67 -3.91
N ARG A 4 -2.43 10.49 -3.44
CA ARG A 4 -2.35 10.88 -2.01
C ARG A 4 -3.55 11.72 -1.57
N HIS A 5 -4.06 12.58 -2.45
CA HIS A 5 -5.22 13.45 -2.18
C HIS A 5 -6.57 12.72 -2.22
N LEU A 6 -6.62 11.52 -2.81
CA LEU A 6 -7.83 10.71 -2.90
C LEU A 6 -8.02 9.75 -1.71
N ARG A 7 -6.99 9.52 -0.89
CA ARG A 7 -7.06 8.58 0.24
C ARG A 7 -7.99 9.05 1.35
N LEU A 8 -7.86 10.32 1.74
CA LEU A 8 -8.69 10.94 2.77
C LEU A 8 -10.18 11.02 2.40
N PRO A 9 -10.57 11.50 1.19
CA PRO A 9 -11.98 11.54 0.82
C PRO A 9 -12.56 10.13 0.63
N ALA A 10 -11.79 9.16 0.14
CA ALA A 10 -12.26 7.78 0.02
C ALA A 10 -12.52 7.15 1.41
N ALA A 11 -11.59 7.31 2.36
CA ALA A 11 -11.78 6.83 3.73
C ALA A 11 -12.96 7.52 4.42
N ALA A 12 -13.14 8.83 4.21
CA ALA A 12 -14.26 9.59 4.75
C ALA A 12 -15.61 9.13 4.17
N LEU A 13 -15.69 8.89 2.85
CA LEU A 13 -16.90 8.38 2.20
C LEU A 13 -17.29 6.99 2.68
N VAL A 14 -16.31 6.08 2.81
CA VAL A 14 -16.56 4.74 3.35
C VAL A 14 -17.02 4.82 4.80
N GLY A 15 -16.36 5.64 5.63
CA GLY A 15 -16.77 5.87 7.01
C GLY A 15 -18.20 6.41 7.12
N ALA A 16 -18.55 7.40 6.30
CA ALA A 16 -19.89 8.01 6.28
C ALA A 16 -20.97 7.01 5.82
N ALA A 17 -20.71 6.24 4.77
CA ALA A 17 -21.66 5.25 4.26
C ALA A 17 -21.92 4.13 5.28
N VAL A 18 -20.88 3.66 5.96
CA VAL A 18 -21.04 2.62 6.99
C VAL A 18 -21.72 3.19 8.22
N ALA A 19 -21.37 4.40 8.68
CA ALA A 19 -22.05 5.06 9.80
C ALA A 19 -23.54 5.30 9.51
N TRP A 20 -23.89 5.66 8.28
CA TRP A 20 -25.28 5.82 7.84
C TRP A 20 -26.05 4.49 7.85
N SER A 21 -25.46 3.43 7.28
CA SER A 21 -26.01 2.06 7.28
C SER A 21 -26.27 1.54 8.70
N ILE A 22 -25.27 1.70 9.56
CA ILE A 22 -25.29 1.32 10.98
C ILE A 22 -26.36 2.16 11.71
N GLY A 23 -26.37 3.48 11.52
CA GLY A 23 -27.36 4.38 12.11
C GLY A 23 -28.81 4.04 11.74
N ILE A 24 -29.09 3.65 10.50
CA ILE A 24 -30.42 3.18 10.08
C ILE A 24 -30.82 1.90 10.84
N ARG A 25 -29.89 0.95 10.99
CA ARG A 25 -30.18 -0.31 11.69
C ARG A 25 -30.32 -0.13 13.20
N LEU A 26 -29.52 0.75 13.80
CA LEU A 26 -29.54 0.99 15.25
C LEU A 26 -30.69 1.90 15.68
N ARG A 27 -31.24 2.72 14.77
CA ARG A 27 -32.49 3.45 15.03
C ARG A 27 -33.65 2.53 15.40
N ALA A 28 -33.60 1.27 14.96
CA ALA A 28 -34.61 0.27 15.32
C ALA A 28 -34.38 -0.37 16.70
N TYR A 29 -33.24 -0.12 17.35
CA TYR A 29 -32.81 -0.81 18.59
C TYR A 29 -32.47 0.15 19.75
N ASP A 30 -32.78 1.45 19.63
CA ASP A 30 -32.55 2.47 20.67
C ASP A 30 -31.12 2.49 21.26
N VAL A 31 -30.13 2.17 20.43
CA VAL A 31 -28.76 1.99 20.89
C VAL A 31 -28.05 3.35 21.07
N PRO A 32 -27.30 3.55 22.17
CA PRO A 32 -26.62 4.81 22.46
C PRO A 32 -25.63 5.22 21.37
N MET A 33 -25.66 6.52 21.02
CA MET A 33 -24.84 7.10 19.96
C MET A 33 -23.32 6.92 20.17
N SER A 34 -22.86 6.73 21.40
CA SER A 34 -21.45 6.48 21.72
C SER A 34 -20.89 5.24 21.02
N ILE A 35 -21.69 4.17 20.88
CA ILE A 35 -21.30 2.94 20.19
C ILE A 35 -21.14 3.18 18.69
N ASN A 36 -22.02 4.00 18.10
CA ASN A 36 -21.92 4.36 16.68
C ASN A 36 -20.63 5.13 16.37
N TRP A 37 -20.26 6.08 17.25
CA TRP A 37 -19.01 6.82 17.11
C TRP A 37 -17.78 5.91 17.26
N ALA A 38 -17.78 5.01 18.24
CA ALA A 38 -16.69 4.04 18.40
C ALA A 38 -16.54 3.14 17.16
N CYS A 39 -17.64 2.62 16.62
CA CYS A 39 -17.65 1.82 15.40
C CYS A 39 -17.16 2.61 14.18
N ALA A 40 -17.62 3.85 14.00
CA ALA A 40 -17.20 4.70 12.88
C ALA A 40 -15.70 5.02 12.93
N LEU A 41 -15.17 5.34 14.12
CA LEU A 41 -13.74 5.57 14.31
C LEU A 41 -12.91 4.32 14.09
N ALA A 42 -13.36 3.16 14.59
CA ALA A 42 -12.69 1.88 14.38
C ALA A 42 -12.63 1.50 12.89
N LEU A 43 -13.73 1.68 12.16
CA LEU A 43 -13.77 1.46 10.71
C LEU A 43 -12.86 2.43 9.97
N PHE A 44 -12.91 3.72 10.29
CA PHE A 44 -12.06 4.72 9.68
C PHE A 44 -10.57 4.41 9.88
N ALA A 45 -10.17 4.04 11.10
CA ALA A 45 -8.79 3.65 11.39
C ALA A 45 -8.35 2.44 10.57
N ASN A 46 -9.16 1.37 10.53
CA ASN A 46 -8.86 0.15 9.77
C ASN A 46 -8.78 0.40 8.26
N VAL A 47 -9.72 1.18 7.71
CA VAL A 47 -9.72 1.54 6.28
C VAL A 47 -8.47 2.36 5.96
N THR A 48 -8.11 3.32 6.81
CA THR A 48 -6.91 4.16 6.61
C THR A 48 -5.63 3.33 6.62
N LEU A 49 -5.49 2.42 7.60
CA LEU A 49 -4.39 1.46 7.67
C LEU A 49 -4.33 0.58 6.43
N SER A 50 -5.46 0.00 6.02
CA SER A 50 -5.55 -0.87 4.84
C SER A 50 -5.18 -0.14 3.55
N VAL A 51 -5.65 1.09 3.37
CA VAL A 51 -5.32 1.92 2.20
C VAL A 51 -3.84 2.27 2.17
N ASN A 52 -3.24 2.57 3.32
CA ASN A 52 -1.80 2.84 3.39
C ASN A 52 -0.98 1.57 3.08
N HIS A 53 -1.34 0.41 3.64
CA HIS A 53 -0.69 -0.84 3.30
C HIS A 53 -0.84 -1.23 1.82
N LEU A 54 -2.03 -1.05 1.24
CA LEU A 54 -2.24 -1.28 -0.19
C LEU A 54 -1.40 -0.33 -1.04
N ALA A 55 -1.30 0.93 -0.64
CA ALA A 55 -0.46 1.89 -1.33
C ALA A 55 1.04 1.58 -1.22
N GLU A 56 1.51 1.16 -0.05
CA GLU A 56 2.89 0.68 0.15
C GLU A 56 3.17 -0.54 -0.73
N ALA A 57 2.26 -1.52 -0.73
CA ALA A 57 2.36 -2.70 -1.57
C ALA A 57 2.40 -2.33 -3.06
N ALA A 58 1.53 -1.43 -3.50
CA ALA A 58 1.46 -1.00 -4.90
C ALA A 58 2.64 -0.11 -5.34
N SER A 59 3.25 0.64 -4.41
CA SER A 59 4.44 1.48 -4.68
C SER A 59 5.75 0.73 -4.52
N THR A 60 5.70 -0.54 -4.11
CA THR A 60 6.87 -1.40 -4.00
C THR A 60 7.23 -1.98 -5.36
N THR A 61 8.35 -1.54 -5.94
CA THR A 61 8.92 -2.18 -7.15
C THR A 61 10.07 -3.09 -6.74
N THR A 62 10.05 -4.33 -7.21
CA THR A 62 11.15 -5.29 -6.98
C THR A 62 11.91 -5.50 -8.27
N HIS A 63 13.19 -5.16 -8.28
CA HIS A 63 14.10 -5.40 -9.38
C HIS A 63 14.93 -6.65 -9.08
N ARG A 64 14.92 -7.60 -10.01
CA ARG A 64 15.70 -8.85 -9.92
C ARG A 64 16.64 -8.96 -11.09
N CYS A 65 17.82 -9.53 -10.85
CA CYS A 65 18.65 -9.96 -11.97
C CYS A 65 17.97 -11.14 -12.69
N ARG A 66 18.05 -11.16 -14.03
CA ARG A 66 17.46 -12.22 -14.88
C ARG A 66 18.42 -13.39 -15.16
N VAL A 67 19.67 -13.32 -14.71
CA VAL A 67 20.67 -14.38 -14.95
C VAL A 67 20.33 -15.61 -14.08
N PRO A 68 20.28 -16.83 -14.66
CA PRO A 68 20.05 -18.06 -13.91
C PRO A 68 21.11 -18.26 -12.82
N GLY A 69 20.68 -18.59 -11.59
CA GLY A 69 21.58 -18.79 -10.44
C GLY A 69 21.95 -17.52 -9.67
N CYS A 70 21.51 -16.34 -10.11
CA CYS A 70 21.74 -15.09 -9.40
C CYS A 70 20.61 -14.81 -8.38
N SER A 71 20.96 -14.58 -7.12
CA SER A 71 20.01 -14.26 -6.04
C SER A 71 19.83 -12.75 -5.79
N PHE A 72 20.45 -11.90 -6.61
CA PHE A 72 20.38 -10.45 -6.43
C PHE A 72 18.97 -9.90 -6.69
N ARG A 73 18.41 -9.29 -5.64
CA ARG A 73 17.10 -8.64 -5.64
C ARG A 73 17.16 -7.36 -4.83
N VAL A 74 16.60 -6.29 -5.39
CA VAL A 74 16.47 -5.00 -4.70
C VAL A 74 14.98 -4.65 -4.68
N ARG A 75 14.49 -4.28 -3.50
CA ARG A 75 13.12 -3.81 -3.29
C ARG A 75 13.16 -2.33 -2.98
N LEU A 76 12.38 -1.55 -3.71
CA LEU A 76 12.37 -0.09 -3.62
C LEU A 76 10.94 0.40 -3.50
N TRP A 77 10.76 1.53 -2.82
CA TRP A 77 9.47 2.16 -2.58
C TRP A 77 9.39 3.50 -3.31
N ASP A 78 8.24 3.76 -3.93
CA ASP A 78 7.89 5.05 -4.56
C ASP A 78 8.93 5.55 -5.58
N VAL A 79 9.56 4.62 -6.30
CA VAL A 79 10.55 4.95 -7.34
C VAL A 79 9.89 5.46 -8.60
N ASP A 80 10.37 6.59 -9.11
CA ASP A 80 9.94 7.13 -10.39
C ASP A 80 10.47 6.30 -11.57
N ALA A 81 10.02 6.59 -12.79
CA ALA A 81 10.43 5.81 -13.97
C ALA A 81 11.94 5.89 -14.27
N ALA A 82 12.58 7.03 -13.97
CA ALA A 82 14.01 7.21 -14.20
C ALA A 82 14.85 6.47 -13.15
N GLU A 83 14.41 6.48 -11.91
CA GLU A 83 14.99 5.72 -10.81
C GLU A 83 14.79 4.22 -11.01
N SER A 84 13.59 3.79 -11.40
CA SER A 84 13.30 2.41 -11.78
C SER A 84 14.24 1.91 -12.89
N ARG A 85 14.52 2.73 -13.91
CA ARG A 85 15.50 2.40 -14.96
C ARG A 85 16.92 2.27 -14.43
N ARG A 86 17.38 3.22 -13.59
CA ARG A 86 18.71 3.16 -12.96
C ARG A 86 18.89 1.89 -12.13
N TRP A 87 17.85 1.47 -11.41
CA TRP A 87 17.89 0.24 -10.62
C TRP A 87 17.82 -1.04 -11.46
N GLN A 88 17.18 -1.01 -12.63
CA GLN A 88 17.29 -2.09 -13.61
C GLN A 88 18.73 -2.22 -14.14
N GLU A 89 19.36 -1.09 -14.47
CA GLU A 89 20.74 -1.04 -14.95
C GLU A 89 21.73 -1.50 -13.85
N ALA A 90 21.55 -1.04 -12.62
CA ALA A 90 22.33 -1.49 -11.46
C ALA A 90 22.15 -2.99 -11.19
N ALA A 91 20.93 -3.51 -11.31
CA ALA A 91 20.67 -4.95 -11.16
C ALA A 91 21.28 -5.79 -12.31
N ALA A 92 21.50 -5.22 -13.49
CA ALA A 92 22.21 -5.88 -14.59
C ALA A 92 23.74 -5.80 -14.44
N ALA A 93 24.26 -4.69 -13.92
CA ALA A 93 25.70 -4.42 -13.79
C ALA A 93 26.30 -4.85 -12.44
N HIS A 94 25.54 -5.51 -11.57
CA HIS A 94 26.00 -5.82 -10.22
C HIS A 94 27.17 -6.84 -10.22
N PRO A 95 28.13 -6.70 -9.29
CA PRO A 95 29.39 -7.47 -9.30
C PRO A 95 29.23 -8.98 -9.05
N GLY A 96 28.02 -9.44 -8.68
CA GLY A 96 27.72 -10.87 -8.54
C GLY A 96 27.98 -11.68 -9.82
N HIS A 97 27.86 -11.06 -11.00
CA HIS A 97 28.21 -11.71 -12.27
C HIS A 97 29.72 -11.89 -12.48
N ALA A 98 30.52 -10.94 -11.99
CA ALA A 98 31.97 -10.96 -12.15
C ALA A 98 32.65 -12.02 -11.26
N LEU A 99 32.02 -12.37 -10.13
CA LEU A 99 32.50 -13.41 -9.22
C LEU A 99 32.16 -14.83 -9.72
N THR A 100 30.97 -15.04 -10.29
CA THR A 100 30.54 -16.35 -10.80
C THR A 100 31.17 -16.75 -12.13
N GLN A 101 31.62 -15.79 -12.96
CA GLN A 101 32.31 -16.09 -14.23
C GLN A 101 33.77 -16.54 -14.08
N ARG A 102 34.35 -16.51 -12.87
CA ARG A 102 35.77 -16.85 -12.63
C ARG A 102 36.04 -18.28 -12.13
N THR A 103 35.04 -19.15 -12.14
CA THR A 103 35.16 -20.57 -11.77
C THR A 103 34.74 -21.45 -12.93
#